data_AF-A0A1Q2MDQ6-F1
#
_entry.id   AF-A0A1Q2MDQ6-F1
#
_cell.length_a   1.000
_cell.length_b   1.000
_cell.length_c   1.000
_cell.angle_alpha   90.00
_cell.angle_beta   90.00
_cell.angle_gamma   90.00
#
_symmetry.space_group_name_H-M   'P 1'
#
loop_
_entity.id
_entity.type
_entity.pdbx_description
1 polymer ?
#
loop_
_entity_poly.entity_id
_entity_poly.type
_entity_poly.pdbx_seq_one_letter_code
_entity_poly.pdbx_strand_id
1 'polypeptide(L)'
;MNSGKFASKLTLWITSAVLLTAAGFKMHQVLTRPSLGDSLYQMREFTAVQAILITGLAIWLLSGLFEKAGWLAAVITFLIFCGYTINQWISGSDTCGCFGVATVDPRISLFLIDVPILAGLLIFRPKSGKFLGPPWPKPAYFISICVLTFLVLGSMAVSAVMIVPPKETQDYAVIDHDGWVGERLPMLGQIDIAPQLEQGVSILFLYHHDCPTCRQTAPVYSEIYEMLGADEQEIKIAFIEMPPYGDGTETPIPLDTKCLLGILDESKKWYAASPVLIVIEDGIIKKSWEAQIPTDLNDLLEAVYSE
;
A
#
# COMPACT_ATOMS: atom_id res chain seq x y z
N MET A 1 45.18 -12.75 9.22
CA MET A 1 44.04 -11.80 9.21
C MET A 1 43.14 -12.15 10.39
N ASN A 2 42.71 -11.18 11.22
CA ASN A 2 41.98 -11.49 12.45
C ASN A 2 40.53 -11.92 12.10
N SER A 3 40.21 -13.21 12.26
CA SER A 3 38.95 -13.83 11.77
C SER A 3 37.70 -13.04 12.16
N GLY A 4 37.63 -12.52 13.40
CA GLY A 4 36.49 -11.73 13.86
C GLY A 4 36.29 -10.38 13.14
N LYS A 5 37.37 -9.73 12.67
CA LYS A 5 37.24 -8.49 11.89
C LYS A 5 36.66 -8.74 10.51
N PHE A 6 37.03 -9.87 9.90
CA PHE A 6 36.50 -10.26 8.59
C PHE A 6 35.00 -10.59 8.69
N ALA A 7 34.60 -11.39 9.68
CA ALA A 7 33.20 -11.77 9.88
C ALA A 7 32.28 -10.56 10.12
N SER A 8 32.72 -9.58 10.93
CA SER A 8 31.96 -8.35 11.16
C SER A 8 31.76 -7.54 9.87
N LYS A 9 32.82 -7.35 9.08
CA LYS A 9 32.74 -6.65 7.79
C LYS A 9 31.84 -7.36 6.79
N LEU A 10 31.97 -8.68 6.70
CA LEU A 10 31.13 -9.50 5.84
C LEU A 10 29.65 -9.39 6.23
N THR A 11 29.36 -9.41 7.54
CA THR A 11 28.00 -9.23 8.06
C THR A 11 27.42 -7.88 7.63
N LEU A 12 28.15 -6.78 7.84
CA LEU A 12 27.68 -5.44 7.43
C LEU A 12 27.47 -5.32 5.91
N TRP A 13 28.31 -5.97 5.11
CA TRP A 13 28.16 -6.03 3.65
C TRP A 13 26.90 -6.78 3.22
N ILE A 14 26.66 -7.96 3.81
CA ILE A 14 25.44 -8.73 3.55
C ILE A 14 24.20 -7.95 3.96
N THR A 15 24.20 -7.37 5.17
CA THR A 15 23.13 -6.51 5.66
C THR A 15 22.85 -5.36 4.69
N SER A 16 23.89 -4.67 4.22
CA SER A 16 23.71 -3.58 3.26
C SER A 16 23.16 -4.04 1.92
N ALA A 17 23.62 -5.17 1.38
CA ALA A 17 23.10 -5.72 0.12
C ALA A 17 21.59 -6.02 0.22
N VAL A 18 21.15 -6.57 1.36
CA VAL A 18 19.72 -6.81 1.63
C VAL A 18 18.94 -5.50 1.73
N LEU A 19 19.46 -4.51 2.46
CA LEU A 19 18.82 -3.19 2.58
C LEU A 19 18.71 -2.48 1.21
N LEU A 20 19.75 -2.52 0.38
CA LEU A 20 19.71 -1.95 -0.98
C LEU A 20 18.67 -2.64 -1.87
N THR A 21 18.56 -3.97 -1.76
CA THR A 21 17.55 -4.73 -2.52
C THR A 21 16.14 -4.34 -2.08
N ALA A 22 15.90 -4.28 -0.77
CA ALA A 22 14.61 -3.85 -0.21
C ALA A 22 14.27 -2.40 -0.60
N ALA A 23 15.24 -1.49 -0.52
CA ALA A 23 15.05 -0.11 -0.96
C ALA A 23 14.76 0.00 -2.47
N GLY A 24 15.42 -0.82 -3.29
CA GLY A 24 15.16 -0.91 -4.73
C GLY A 24 13.73 -1.31 -5.03
N PHE A 25 13.21 -2.35 -4.37
CA PHE A 25 11.82 -2.76 -4.55
C PHE A 25 10.81 -1.73 -4.04
N LYS A 26 11.08 -1.06 -2.92
CA LYS A 26 10.23 0.04 -2.44
C LYS A 26 10.25 1.22 -3.40
N MET A 27 11.41 1.62 -3.90
CA MET A 27 11.52 2.70 -4.88
C MET A 27 10.79 2.33 -6.18
N HIS A 28 10.94 1.09 -6.66
CA HIS A 28 10.18 0.59 -7.80
C HIS A 28 8.67 0.67 -7.55
N GLN A 29 8.19 0.29 -6.36
CA GLN A 29 6.78 0.44 -6.00
C GLN A 29 6.31 1.89 -6.08
N VAL A 30 7.06 2.83 -5.47
CA VAL A 30 6.71 4.26 -5.48
C VAL A 30 6.62 4.82 -6.90
N LEU A 31 7.46 4.33 -7.81
CA LEU A 31 7.52 4.81 -9.18
C LEU A 31 6.51 4.17 -10.13
N THR A 32 6.07 2.94 -9.84
CA THR A 32 5.27 2.14 -10.78
C THR A 32 3.86 1.85 -10.31
N ARG A 33 3.57 2.01 -9.02
CA ARG A 33 2.26 1.68 -8.46
C ARG A 33 1.65 2.85 -7.71
N PRO A 34 0.36 3.13 -7.95
CA PRO A 34 -0.41 4.00 -7.08
C PRO A 34 -0.56 3.34 -5.71
N SER A 35 -0.63 4.15 -4.67
CA SER A 35 -0.86 3.69 -3.31
C SER A 35 -2.10 4.36 -2.76
N LEU A 36 -3.13 3.57 -2.47
CA LEU A 36 -4.46 4.05 -2.08
C LEU A 36 -4.81 3.65 -0.65
N GLY A 37 -3.80 3.46 0.19
CA GLY A 37 -4.02 2.98 1.53
C GLY A 37 -4.23 4.10 2.52
N ASP A 38 -5.30 4.01 3.30
CA ASP A 38 -5.59 4.89 4.44
C ASP A 38 -4.60 4.71 5.60
N SER A 39 -3.90 3.57 5.62
CA SER A 39 -2.90 3.30 6.65
C SER A 39 -1.61 4.06 6.37
N LEU A 40 -0.99 4.61 7.43
CA LEU A 40 0.27 5.34 7.33
C LEU A 40 1.37 4.56 6.57
N TYR A 41 1.35 3.23 6.66
CA TYR A 41 2.32 2.34 6.03
C TYR A 41 2.12 2.18 4.52
N GLN A 42 0.91 2.38 4.04
CA GLN A 42 0.56 2.29 2.63
C GLN A 42 0.65 3.63 1.92
N MET A 43 0.81 4.75 2.63
CA MET A 43 1.02 6.06 2.01
C MET A 43 2.31 6.07 1.16
N ARG A 44 2.23 6.71 -0.01
CA ARG A 44 3.33 6.80 -0.99
C ARG A 44 4.54 7.49 -0.40
N GLU A 45 4.29 8.61 0.28
CA GLU A 45 5.29 9.50 0.86
C GLU A 45 6.06 8.76 1.94
N PHE A 46 5.35 8.00 2.77
CA PHE A 46 5.95 7.19 3.81
C PHE A 46 6.82 6.09 3.21
N THR A 47 6.34 5.39 2.17
CA THR A 47 7.13 4.36 1.46
C THR A 47 8.38 4.96 0.80
N ALA A 48 8.29 6.16 0.22
CA ALA A 48 9.41 6.87 -0.38
C ALA A 48 10.46 7.27 0.68
N VAL A 49 10.01 7.83 1.81
CA VAL A 49 10.88 8.18 2.94
C VAL A 49 11.59 6.93 3.49
N GLN A 50 10.87 5.82 3.65
CA GLN A 50 11.49 4.55 4.04
C GLN A 50 12.57 4.10 3.05
N ALA A 51 12.30 4.12 1.75
CA ALA A 51 13.27 3.72 0.73
C ALA A 51 14.56 4.57 0.79
N ILE A 52 14.42 5.88 1.00
CA ILE A 52 15.55 6.83 1.14
C ILE A 52 16.34 6.53 2.42
N LEU A 53 15.68 6.36 3.56
CA LEU A 53 16.34 6.07 4.83
C LEU A 53 17.09 4.73 4.81
N ILE A 54 16.47 3.69 4.25
CA ILE A 54 17.07 2.36 4.08
C ILE A 54 18.30 2.44 3.16
N THR A 55 18.20 3.18 2.05
CA THR A 55 19.33 3.39 1.14
C THR A 55 20.48 4.12 1.82
N GLY A 56 20.19 5.18 2.58
CA GLY A 56 21.18 5.93 3.33
C GLY A 56 21.91 5.06 4.36
N LEU A 57 21.16 4.24 5.10
CA LEU A 57 21.73 3.28 6.05
C LEU A 57 22.60 2.23 5.32
N ALA A 58 22.14 1.71 4.18
CA ALA A 58 22.89 0.72 3.42
C ALA A 58 24.24 1.27 2.90
N ILE A 59 24.24 2.49 2.34
CA ILE A 59 25.46 3.18 1.91
C ILE A 59 26.39 3.44 3.11
N TRP A 60 25.82 3.85 4.26
CA TRP A 60 26.57 4.05 5.48
C TRP A 60 27.28 2.75 5.92
N LEU A 61 26.57 1.62 5.94
CA LEU A 61 27.15 0.31 6.28
C LEU A 61 28.26 -0.13 5.32
N LEU A 62 28.08 0.07 4.00
CA LEU A 62 29.09 -0.29 2.99
C LEU A 62 30.36 0.55 3.12
N SER A 63 30.19 1.84 3.42
CA SER A 63 31.32 2.77 3.54
C SER A 63 32.22 2.47 4.73
N GLY A 64 31.73 1.76 5.75
CA GLY A 64 32.45 1.55 7.01
C GLY A 64 32.75 2.84 7.79
N LEU A 65 32.15 3.98 7.42
CA LEU A 65 32.23 5.20 8.21
C LEU A 65 31.54 4.95 9.55
N PHE A 66 32.21 5.25 10.67
CA PHE A 66 31.65 5.06 12.01
C PHE A 66 31.00 3.67 12.21
N GLU A 67 31.73 2.59 11.92
CA GLU A 67 31.23 1.21 11.89
C GLU A 67 30.31 0.84 13.08
N LYS A 68 30.64 1.30 14.31
CA LYS A 68 29.84 1.03 15.50
C LYS A 68 28.49 1.75 15.52
N ALA A 69 28.44 2.99 15.04
CA ALA A 69 27.19 3.75 14.96
C ALA A 69 26.30 3.18 13.85
N GLY A 70 26.87 2.89 12.67
CA GLY A 70 26.14 2.22 11.58
C GLY A 70 25.62 0.84 12.00
N TRP A 71 26.43 0.03 12.68
CA TRP A 71 26.01 -1.25 13.25
C TRP A 71 24.83 -1.09 14.23
N LEU A 72 24.90 -0.12 15.15
CA LEU A 72 23.82 0.10 16.10
C LEU A 72 22.53 0.53 15.39
N ALA A 73 22.62 1.44 14.41
CA ALA A 73 21.50 1.85 13.59
C ALA A 73 20.89 0.67 12.83
N ALA A 74 21.71 -0.24 12.29
CA ALA A 74 21.24 -1.46 11.64
C ALA A 74 20.53 -2.40 12.62
N VAL A 75 21.09 -2.62 13.83
CA VAL A 75 20.44 -3.44 14.87
C VAL A 75 19.06 -2.87 15.23
N ILE A 76 18.96 -1.56 15.46
CA ILE A 76 17.68 -0.90 15.77
C ILE A 76 16.70 -1.06 14.60
N THR A 77 17.15 -0.84 13.38
CA THR A 77 16.32 -0.98 12.18
C THR A 77 15.77 -2.40 12.02
N PHE A 78 16.62 -3.42 12.17
CA PHE A 78 16.19 -4.81 12.07
C PHE A 78 15.32 -5.25 13.26
N LEU A 79 15.49 -4.67 14.45
CA LEU A 79 14.55 -4.87 15.57
C LEU A 79 13.16 -4.32 15.24
N ILE A 80 13.08 -3.12 14.63
CA ILE A 80 11.83 -2.53 14.17
C ILE A 80 11.19 -3.41 13.08
N PHE A 81 11.97 -3.86 12.10
CA PHE A 81 11.49 -4.76 11.05
C PHE A 81 10.97 -6.08 11.62
N CYS A 82 11.71 -6.74 12.52
CA CYS A 82 11.24 -7.94 13.20
C CYS A 82 9.91 -7.70 13.93
N GLY A 83 9.82 -6.60 14.70
CA GLY A 83 8.60 -6.26 15.43
C GLY A 83 7.40 -6.03 14.51
N TYR A 84 7.61 -5.32 13.40
CA TYR A 84 6.58 -5.09 12.39
C TYR A 84 6.15 -6.40 11.70
N THR A 85 7.10 -7.24 11.27
CA THR A 85 6.81 -8.53 10.63
C THR A 85 6.08 -9.49 11.57
N ILE A 86 6.42 -9.49 12.87
CA ILE A 86 5.69 -10.26 13.89
C ILE A 86 4.25 -9.75 14.01
N ASN A 87 4.05 -8.44 14.04
CA ASN A 87 2.71 -7.86 14.10
C ASN A 87 1.86 -8.27 12.88
N GLN A 88 2.43 -8.19 11.67
CA GLN A 88 1.75 -8.63 10.44
C GLN A 88 1.41 -10.13 10.47
N TRP A 89 2.32 -10.96 11.00
CA TRP A 89 2.07 -12.39 11.15
C TRP A 89 0.92 -12.68 12.12
N ILE A 90 0.89 -12.01 13.29
CA ILE A 90 -0.18 -12.18 14.29
C ILE A 90 -1.53 -11.70 13.73
N SER A 91 -1.53 -10.63 12.94
CA SER A 91 -2.73 -10.11 12.28
C SER A 91 -3.21 -10.95 11.08
N GLY A 92 -2.50 -12.03 10.72
CA GLY A 92 -2.88 -12.90 9.61
C GLY A 92 -2.73 -12.25 8.22
N SER A 93 -1.88 -11.23 8.08
CA SER A 93 -1.65 -10.60 6.78
C SER A 93 -0.90 -11.54 5.83
N ASP A 94 -1.35 -11.64 4.58
CA ASP A 94 -0.71 -12.50 3.57
C ASP A 94 0.67 -12.00 3.12
N THR A 95 0.98 -10.72 3.37
CA THR A 95 2.25 -10.10 2.94
C THR A 95 2.87 -9.20 4.01
N CYS A 96 4.21 -9.18 4.07
CA CYS A 96 4.96 -8.29 4.97
C CYS A 96 4.86 -6.81 4.55
N GLY A 97 4.67 -6.51 3.26
CA GLY A 97 4.83 -5.14 2.71
C GLY A 97 6.28 -4.59 2.74
N CYS A 98 7.20 -5.31 3.39
CA CYS A 98 8.58 -4.92 3.62
C CYS A 98 9.43 -4.85 2.33
N PHE A 99 9.12 -5.69 1.34
CA PHE A 99 9.79 -5.75 0.04
C PHE A 99 9.02 -5.07 -1.09
N GLY A 100 8.13 -4.14 -0.73
CA GLY A 100 7.31 -3.39 -1.68
C GLY A 100 6.45 -4.27 -2.58
N VAL A 101 6.75 -4.30 -3.88
CA VAL A 101 5.99 -5.07 -4.89
C VAL A 101 6.02 -6.58 -4.67
N ALA A 102 7.08 -7.11 -4.04
CA ALA A 102 7.21 -8.54 -3.83
C ALA A 102 6.30 -9.01 -2.68
N THR A 103 5.36 -9.90 -3.01
CA THR A 103 4.49 -10.56 -2.03
C THR A 103 5.27 -11.68 -1.36
N VAL A 104 5.78 -11.39 -0.16
CA VAL A 104 6.52 -12.36 0.66
C VAL A 104 5.74 -12.60 1.94
N ASP A 105 5.48 -13.88 2.22
CA ASP A 105 4.88 -14.34 3.49
C ASP A 105 5.68 -13.76 4.68
N PRO A 106 5.03 -13.11 5.65
CA PRO A 106 5.70 -12.54 6.83
C PRO A 106 6.62 -13.53 7.55
N ARG A 107 6.26 -14.81 7.63
CA ARG A 107 7.06 -15.86 8.29
C ARG A 107 8.38 -16.08 7.57
N ILE A 108 8.34 -16.12 6.24
CA ILE A 108 9.55 -16.30 5.42
C ILE A 108 10.48 -15.10 5.60
N SER A 109 9.94 -13.88 5.53
CA SER A 109 10.72 -12.66 5.78
C SER A 109 11.38 -12.69 7.16
N LEU A 110 10.60 -13.00 8.21
CA LEU A 110 11.07 -13.00 9.59
C LEU A 110 12.19 -14.03 9.81
N PHE A 111 11.97 -15.29 9.43
CA PHE A 111 12.87 -16.39 9.79
C PHE A 111 14.04 -16.58 8.83
N LEU A 112 13.91 -16.19 7.55
CA LEU A 112 15.01 -16.33 6.58
C LEU A 112 15.85 -15.07 6.40
N ILE A 113 15.29 -13.89 6.69
CA ILE A 113 15.96 -12.62 6.43
C ILE A 113 16.20 -11.85 7.72
N ASP A 114 15.13 -11.43 8.41
CA ASP A 114 15.25 -10.46 9.50
C ASP A 114 15.99 -11.04 10.72
N VAL A 115 15.57 -12.21 11.21
CA VAL A 115 16.19 -12.89 12.38
C VAL A 115 17.63 -13.30 12.09
N PRO A 116 17.99 -13.94 10.96
CA PRO A 116 19.38 -14.27 10.66
C PRO A 116 20.29 -13.05 10.55
N ILE A 117 19.82 -11.96 9.92
CA ILE A 117 20.60 -10.72 9.82
C ILE A 117 20.78 -10.09 11.20
N LEU A 118 19.72 -9.98 11.99
CA LEU A 118 19.78 -9.44 13.34
C LEU A 118 20.72 -10.28 14.23
N ALA A 119 20.60 -11.61 14.19
CA ALA A 119 21.49 -12.52 14.91
C ALA A 119 22.96 -12.35 14.45
N GLY A 120 23.20 -12.26 13.13
CA GLY A 120 24.51 -11.98 12.57
C GLY A 120 25.09 -10.66 13.08
N LEU A 121 24.31 -9.58 13.06
CA LEU A 121 24.71 -8.27 13.60
C LEU A 121 25.07 -8.37 15.09
N LEU A 122 24.28 -9.07 15.90
CA LEU A 122 24.53 -9.21 17.33
C LEU A 122 25.77 -10.06 17.64
N ILE A 123 25.96 -11.18 16.93
CA ILE A 123 27.10 -12.10 17.10
C ILE A 123 28.40 -11.45 16.60
N PHE A 124 28.37 -10.83 15.43
CA PHE A 124 29.54 -10.25 14.76
C PHE A 124 29.68 -8.75 14.99
N ARG A 125 29.40 -8.30 16.22
CA ARG A 125 29.54 -6.90 16.64
C ARG A 125 30.96 -6.37 16.35
N PRO A 126 31.10 -5.19 15.70
CA PRO A 126 32.40 -4.59 15.45
C PRO A 126 33.11 -4.24 16.77
N LYS A 127 34.23 -4.92 17.05
CA LYS A 127 35.02 -4.69 18.27
C LYS A 127 35.92 -3.47 18.17
N SER A 128 36.46 -3.20 16.97
CA SER A 128 37.33 -2.07 16.69
C SER A 128 36.56 -0.77 16.45
N GLY A 129 37.17 0.37 16.80
CA GLY A 129 36.61 1.71 16.59
C GLY A 129 36.01 2.33 17.86
N LYS A 130 36.10 3.65 17.98
CA LYS A 130 35.30 4.40 18.97
C LYS A 130 33.92 4.68 18.36
N PHE A 131 32.90 4.93 19.18
CA PHE A 131 31.53 5.16 18.70
C PHE A 131 31.45 6.37 17.76
N LEU A 132 32.01 7.51 18.18
CA LEU A 132 32.17 8.75 17.38
C LEU A 132 33.51 9.45 17.68
N GLY A 133 34.46 8.75 18.30
CA GLY A 133 35.72 9.33 18.76
C GLY A 133 36.87 9.19 17.76
N PRO A 134 37.90 10.04 17.85
CA PRO A 134 39.08 9.98 16.99
C PRO A 134 39.83 8.63 17.10
N PRO A 135 40.51 8.18 16.03
CA PRO A 135 40.80 8.92 14.80
C PRO A 135 39.61 8.97 13.82
N TRP A 136 39.35 10.16 13.29
CA TRP A 136 38.34 10.38 12.27
C TRP A 136 38.75 9.74 10.94
N PRO A 137 37.79 9.34 10.09
CA PRO A 137 38.09 8.95 8.72
C PRO A 137 38.84 10.09 8.00
N LYS A 138 39.64 9.73 6.99
CA LYS A 138 40.31 10.74 6.15
C LYS A 138 39.26 11.71 5.60
N PRO A 139 39.40 13.04 5.74
CA PRO A 139 38.38 14.00 5.33
C PRO A 139 37.93 13.83 3.88
N ALA A 140 38.86 13.57 2.97
CA ALA A 140 38.55 13.31 1.56
C ALA A 140 37.60 12.11 1.36
N TYR A 141 37.83 11.02 2.10
CA TYR A 141 36.96 9.83 2.04
C TYR A 141 35.57 10.11 2.61
N PHE A 142 35.51 10.79 3.76
CA PHE A 142 34.25 11.20 4.36
C PHE A 142 33.44 12.09 3.41
N ILE A 143 34.06 13.14 2.87
CA ILE A 143 33.42 14.06 1.92
C ILE A 143 32.96 13.30 0.66
N SER A 144 33.78 12.40 0.11
CA SER A 144 33.38 11.65 -1.09
C SER A 144 32.14 10.78 -0.86
N ILE A 145 32.05 10.11 0.28
CA ILE A 145 30.88 9.29 0.62
C ILE A 145 29.66 10.17 0.90
N CYS A 146 29.83 11.29 1.60
CA CYS A 146 28.72 12.23 1.84
C CYS A 146 28.16 12.77 0.52
N VAL A 147 29.02 13.27 -0.38
CA VAL A 147 28.58 13.79 -1.69
C VAL A 147 27.86 12.70 -2.48
N LEU A 148 28.41 11.49 -2.57
CA LEU A 148 27.76 10.38 -3.25
C LEU A 148 26.39 10.05 -2.64
N THR A 149 26.31 9.98 -1.31
CA THR A 149 25.07 9.69 -0.60
C THR A 149 24.02 10.77 -0.88
N PHE A 150 24.37 12.06 -0.76
CA PHE A 150 23.43 13.15 -1.04
C PHE A 150 22.96 13.16 -2.50
N LEU A 151 23.84 12.85 -3.46
CA LEU A 151 23.45 12.75 -4.87
C LEU A 151 22.44 11.61 -5.08
N VAL A 152 22.71 10.43 -4.52
CA VAL A 152 21.80 9.27 -4.65
C VAL A 152 20.46 9.54 -3.98
N LEU A 153 20.48 9.96 -2.71
CA LEU A 153 19.25 10.20 -1.95
C LEU A 153 18.45 11.38 -2.52
N GLY A 154 19.13 12.44 -2.96
CA GLY A 154 18.51 13.58 -3.64
C GLY A 154 17.86 13.18 -4.95
N SER A 155 18.55 12.36 -5.77
CA SER A 155 17.97 11.83 -7.02
C SER A 155 16.75 10.95 -6.77
N MET A 156 16.78 10.09 -5.74
CA MET A 156 15.61 9.29 -5.34
C MET A 156 14.45 10.18 -4.89
N ALA A 157 14.70 11.19 -4.05
CA ALA A 157 13.66 12.11 -3.59
C ALA A 157 13.02 12.89 -4.75
N VAL A 158 13.83 13.43 -5.65
CA VAL A 158 13.34 14.12 -6.86
C VAL A 158 12.52 13.17 -7.72
N SER A 159 13.00 11.94 -7.94
CA SER A 159 12.27 10.94 -8.73
C SER A 159 10.94 10.56 -8.09
N ALA A 160 10.91 10.37 -6.77
CA ALA A 160 9.70 10.03 -6.02
C ALA A 160 8.63 11.13 -6.10
N VAL A 161 9.03 12.40 -6.19
CA VAL A 161 8.11 13.55 -6.29
C VAL A 161 7.69 13.81 -7.74
N MET A 162 8.64 13.79 -8.67
CA MET A 162 8.41 14.21 -10.06
C MET A 162 7.74 13.13 -10.91
N ILE A 163 7.91 11.85 -10.57
CA ILE A 163 7.32 10.74 -11.33
C ILE A 163 6.03 10.34 -10.64
N VAL A 164 4.89 10.80 -11.16
CA VAL A 164 3.57 10.33 -10.72
C VAL A 164 3.21 9.11 -11.58
N PRO A 165 2.92 7.94 -10.98
CA PRO A 165 2.51 6.77 -11.75
C PRO A 165 1.21 7.10 -12.48
N PRO A 166 1.02 6.60 -13.72
CA PRO A 166 -0.24 6.80 -14.43
C PRO A 166 -1.39 6.17 -13.63
N LYS A 167 -2.56 6.84 -13.63
CA LYS A 167 -3.78 6.33 -12.98
C LYS A 167 -4.30 5.06 -13.66
N GLU A 168 -4.01 4.88 -14.94
CA GLU A 168 -4.45 3.73 -15.72
C GLU A 168 -3.32 3.20 -16.60
N THR A 169 -3.21 1.88 -16.69
CA THR A 169 -2.32 1.14 -17.59
C THR A 169 -3.07 -0.04 -18.20
N GLN A 170 -2.38 -0.86 -19.00
CA GLN A 170 -2.93 -2.12 -19.48
C GLN A 170 -3.16 -3.13 -18.34
N ASP A 171 -2.35 -3.08 -17.28
CA ASP A 171 -2.37 -4.07 -16.20
C ASP A 171 -3.23 -3.65 -15.01
N TYR A 172 -3.50 -2.36 -14.85
CA TYR A 172 -4.22 -1.83 -13.70
C TYR A 172 -4.96 -0.53 -13.97
N ALA A 173 -5.99 -0.25 -13.16
CA ALA A 173 -6.71 1.01 -13.13
C ALA A 173 -6.93 1.46 -11.68
N VAL A 174 -6.73 2.76 -11.43
CA VAL A 174 -7.06 3.43 -10.18
C VAL A 174 -8.45 4.02 -10.30
N ILE A 175 -9.32 3.67 -9.35
CA ILE A 175 -10.61 4.32 -9.17
C ILE A 175 -10.33 5.60 -8.39
N ASP A 176 -10.12 6.68 -9.14
CA ASP A 176 -9.93 8.01 -8.58
C ASP A 176 -11.23 8.78 -8.74
N HIS A 177 -11.92 9.00 -7.63
CA HIS A 177 -13.21 9.64 -7.62
C HIS A 177 -13.13 11.16 -7.85
N ASP A 178 -11.94 11.76 -7.76
CA ASP A 178 -11.72 13.19 -7.97
C ASP A 178 -11.92 13.58 -9.44
N GLY A 179 -12.90 14.44 -9.69
CA GLY A 179 -13.17 15.01 -11.02
C GLY A 179 -14.00 14.11 -11.95
N TRP A 180 -14.60 13.03 -11.42
CA TRP A 180 -15.50 12.17 -12.17
C TRP A 180 -16.92 12.73 -12.33
N VAL A 181 -17.33 13.69 -11.48
CA VAL A 181 -18.67 14.27 -11.53
C VAL A 181 -18.94 14.88 -12.90
N GLY A 182 -20.04 14.45 -13.53
CA GLY A 182 -20.45 14.85 -14.88
C GLY A 182 -19.88 13.98 -16.01
N GLU A 183 -18.95 13.08 -15.72
CA GLU A 183 -18.39 12.15 -16.71
C GLU A 183 -19.15 10.81 -16.71
N ARG A 184 -19.11 10.10 -17.84
CA ARG A 184 -19.60 8.71 -17.90
C ARG A 184 -18.69 7.83 -17.06
N LEU A 185 -19.26 6.94 -16.25
CA LEU A 185 -18.51 6.02 -15.41
C LEU A 185 -17.49 5.21 -16.24
N PRO A 186 -16.17 5.43 -16.08
CA PRO A 186 -15.17 4.89 -17.00
C PRO A 186 -15.16 3.36 -17.07
N MET A 187 -15.46 2.72 -15.94
CA MET A 187 -15.46 1.28 -15.78
C MET A 187 -16.81 0.61 -15.98
N LEU A 188 -17.84 1.36 -16.42
CA LEU A 188 -19.20 0.83 -16.56
C LEU A 188 -19.23 -0.38 -17.48
N GLY A 189 -18.52 -0.33 -18.61
CA GLY A 189 -18.46 -1.45 -19.57
C GLY A 189 -17.69 -2.68 -19.09
N GLN A 190 -17.04 -2.61 -17.92
CA GLN A 190 -16.32 -3.72 -17.27
C GLN A 190 -17.12 -4.32 -16.11
N ILE A 191 -18.31 -3.80 -15.81
CA ILE A 191 -19.23 -4.36 -14.83
C ILE A 191 -20.17 -5.32 -15.58
N ASP A 192 -20.30 -6.55 -15.10
CA ASP A 192 -21.14 -7.58 -15.74
C ASP A 192 -22.63 -7.20 -15.83
N ILE A 193 -23.12 -6.39 -14.89
CA ILE A 193 -24.47 -5.81 -14.86
C ILE A 193 -24.57 -4.39 -15.43
N ALA A 194 -23.63 -3.96 -16.28
CA ALA A 194 -23.65 -2.62 -16.87
C ALA A 194 -24.99 -2.20 -17.50
N PRO A 195 -25.69 -3.05 -18.30
CA PRO A 195 -26.94 -2.65 -18.93
C PRO A 195 -28.04 -2.26 -17.94
N GLN A 196 -28.04 -2.85 -16.74
CA GLN A 196 -29.00 -2.53 -15.68
C GLN A 196 -28.70 -1.18 -15.02
N LEU A 197 -27.43 -0.77 -15.03
CA LEU A 197 -26.90 0.45 -14.39
C LEU A 197 -26.95 1.69 -15.31
N GLU A 198 -27.06 1.48 -16.63
CA GLU A 198 -27.08 2.55 -17.64
C GLU A 198 -28.38 3.36 -17.69
N GLN A 199 -29.42 2.98 -16.95
CA GLN A 199 -30.74 3.63 -17.00
C GLN A 199 -31.22 4.01 -15.60
N GLY A 200 -31.67 5.25 -15.44
CA GLY A 200 -32.17 5.79 -14.17
C GLY A 200 -31.05 6.01 -13.15
N VAL A 201 -31.43 6.21 -11.89
CA VAL A 201 -30.47 6.44 -10.81
C VAL A 201 -30.00 5.11 -10.25
N SER A 202 -28.67 4.94 -10.15
CA SER A 202 -28.05 3.78 -9.52
C SER A 202 -27.00 4.22 -8.51
N ILE A 203 -27.02 3.60 -7.34
CA ILE A 203 -26.02 3.74 -6.29
C ILE A 203 -25.15 2.49 -6.34
N LEU A 204 -23.89 2.67 -6.75
CA LEU A 204 -22.90 1.61 -6.83
C LEU A 204 -22.09 1.58 -5.54
N PHE A 205 -22.04 0.43 -4.89
CA PHE A 205 -21.20 0.15 -3.74
C PHE A 205 -20.10 -0.82 -4.16
N LEU A 206 -18.91 -0.31 -4.42
CA LEU A 206 -17.75 -1.10 -4.81
C LEU A 206 -17.00 -1.56 -3.57
N TYR A 207 -16.65 -2.85 -3.53
CA TYR A 207 -16.01 -3.45 -2.37
C TYR A 207 -15.02 -4.56 -2.73
N HIS A 208 -14.03 -4.78 -1.88
CA HIS A 208 -13.24 -6.02 -1.85
C HIS A 208 -13.82 -6.99 -0.81
N HIS A 209 -13.75 -8.29 -1.05
CA HIS A 209 -14.32 -9.32 -0.16
C HIS A 209 -13.73 -9.32 1.26
N ASP A 210 -12.47 -8.90 1.41
CA ASP A 210 -11.73 -8.86 2.67
C ASP A 210 -11.88 -7.54 3.44
N CYS A 211 -12.67 -6.60 2.93
CA CYS A 211 -12.85 -5.26 3.49
C CYS A 211 -13.67 -5.27 4.81
N PRO A 212 -13.05 -4.97 5.98
CA PRO A 212 -13.75 -5.03 7.27
C PRO A 212 -14.83 -3.95 7.43
N THR A 213 -14.58 -2.74 6.90
CA THR A 213 -15.56 -1.65 6.87
C THR A 213 -16.77 -2.04 6.02
N CYS A 214 -16.53 -2.68 4.87
CA CYS A 214 -17.59 -3.13 3.97
C CYS A 214 -18.52 -4.14 4.64
N ARG A 215 -18.00 -5.08 5.47
CA ARG A 215 -18.83 -6.01 6.27
C ARG A 215 -19.78 -5.28 7.23
N GLN A 216 -19.40 -4.10 7.71
CA GLN A 216 -20.22 -3.30 8.63
C GLN A 216 -21.22 -2.43 7.88
N THR A 217 -20.81 -1.88 6.72
CA THR A 217 -21.61 -0.88 6.01
C THR A 217 -22.56 -1.48 4.97
N ALA A 218 -22.22 -2.60 4.33
CA ALA A 218 -23.08 -3.21 3.31
C ALA A 218 -24.50 -3.59 3.81
N PRO A 219 -24.69 -4.11 5.05
CA PRO A 219 -26.04 -4.32 5.59
C PRO A 219 -26.88 -3.04 5.66
N VAL A 220 -26.28 -1.90 6.03
CA VAL A 220 -26.97 -0.60 6.11
C VAL A 220 -27.53 -0.19 4.74
N TYR A 221 -26.77 -0.42 3.67
CA TYR A 221 -27.24 -0.11 2.31
C TYR A 221 -28.34 -1.07 1.83
N SER A 222 -28.33 -2.31 2.30
CA SER A 222 -29.44 -3.24 2.05
C SER A 222 -30.72 -2.77 2.77
N GLU A 223 -30.61 -2.30 4.02
CA GLU A 223 -31.74 -1.73 4.75
C GLU A 223 -32.26 -0.43 4.09
N ILE A 224 -31.35 0.44 3.62
CA ILE A 224 -31.72 1.64 2.85
C ILE A 224 -32.52 1.28 1.60
N TYR A 225 -32.10 0.24 0.86
CA TYR A 225 -32.86 -0.23 -0.30
C TYR A 225 -34.29 -0.65 0.07
N GLU A 226 -34.49 -1.33 1.20
CA GLU A 226 -35.83 -1.71 1.66
C GLU A 226 -36.67 -0.49 2.09
N MET A 227 -36.04 0.50 2.72
CA MET A 227 -36.71 1.74 3.15
C MET A 227 -37.15 2.63 1.99
N LEU A 228 -36.41 2.64 0.87
CA LEU A 228 -36.80 3.38 -0.33
C LEU A 228 -38.11 2.87 -0.95
N GLY A 229 -38.57 1.68 -0.55
CA GLY A 229 -39.83 1.11 -0.98
C GLY A 229 -39.73 0.49 -2.38
N ALA A 230 -40.39 -0.66 -2.56
CA ALA A 230 -40.42 -1.37 -3.84
C ALA A 230 -41.36 -0.73 -4.88
N ASP A 231 -41.99 0.41 -4.57
CA ASP A 231 -42.90 1.11 -5.47
C ASP A 231 -42.10 1.86 -6.55
N GLU A 232 -41.85 1.10 -7.62
CA GLU A 232 -41.60 1.48 -9.00
C GLU A 232 -40.45 2.49 -9.30
N GLN A 233 -39.24 1.91 -9.36
CA GLN A 233 -38.25 2.10 -10.44
C GLN A 233 -37.24 3.26 -10.42
N GLU A 234 -37.28 4.23 -9.49
CA GLU A 234 -36.36 5.38 -9.64
C GLU A 234 -34.90 5.13 -9.20
N ILE A 235 -34.66 4.38 -8.11
CA ILE A 235 -33.31 4.24 -7.53
C ILE A 235 -32.92 2.77 -7.34
N LYS A 236 -31.80 2.36 -7.94
CA LYS A 236 -31.21 1.02 -7.81
C LYS A 236 -30.01 1.07 -6.87
N ILE A 237 -29.80 0.03 -6.07
CA ILE A 237 -28.54 -0.16 -5.33
C ILE A 237 -27.86 -1.41 -5.86
N ALA A 238 -26.57 -1.31 -6.19
CA ALA A 238 -25.78 -2.39 -6.73
C ALA A 238 -24.49 -2.58 -5.93
N PHE A 239 -24.25 -3.79 -5.43
CA PHE A 239 -22.98 -4.19 -4.83
C PHE A 239 -22.07 -4.77 -5.90
N ILE A 240 -20.94 -4.12 -6.15
CA ILE A 240 -19.98 -4.49 -7.18
C ILE A 240 -18.71 -5.00 -6.52
N GLU A 241 -18.44 -6.30 -6.67
CA GLU A 241 -17.22 -6.90 -6.12
C GLU A 241 -16.01 -6.60 -7.01
N MET A 242 -14.93 -6.12 -6.41
CA MET A 242 -13.64 -5.88 -7.07
C MET A 242 -12.68 -7.04 -6.84
N PRO A 243 -11.89 -7.43 -7.85
CA PRO A 243 -10.93 -8.51 -7.70
C PRO A 243 -9.79 -8.14 -6.73
N PRO A 244 -9.21 -9.12 -6.00
CA PRO A 244 -9.55 -10.54 -6.04
C PRO A 244 -10.92 -10.82 -5.41
N TYR A 245 -11.68 -11.72 -6.03
CA TYR A 245 -13.00 -12.12 -5.54
C TYR A 245 -12.88 -13.09 -4.37
N GLY A 246 -13.87 -13.08 -3.48
CA GLY A 246 -14.00 -14.06 -2.40
C GLY A 246 -14.39 -15.45 -2.93
N ASP A 247 -14.22 -16.47 -2.10
CA ASP A 247 -14.64 -17.84 -2.42
C ASP A 247 -16.16 -18.08 -2.24
N GLY A 248 -16.91 -17.00 -1.97
CA GLY A 248 -18.36 -17.00 -1.70
C GLY A 248 -18.73 -17.41 -0.27
N THR A 249 -17.80 -17.86 0.57
CA THR A 249 -18.08 -18.23 1.97
C THR A 249 -17.97 -17.05 2.92
N GLU A 250 -17.08 -16.10 2.61
CA GLU A 250 -16.92 -14.85 3.34
C GLU A 250 -17.20 -13.64 2.43
N THR A 251 -18.49 -13.29 2.28
CA THR A 251 -18.89 -12.04 1.60
C THR A 251 -19.35 -11.00 2.63
N PRO A 252 -18.96 -9.71 2.47
CA PRO A 252 -19.51 -8.62 3.27
C PRO A 252 -21.00 -8.35 2.97
N ILE A 253 -21.53 -8.87 1.87
CA ILE A 253 -22.88 -8.60 1.40
C ILE A 253 -23.88 -9.62 1.99
N PRO A 254 -25.04 -9.18 2.54
CA PRO A 254 -26.07 -10.11 3.00
C PRO A 254 -26.56 -11.03 1.88
N LEU A 255 -26.64 -12.34 2.16
CA LEU A 255 -27.05 -13.36 1.18
C LEU A 255 -28.51 -13.21 0.72
N ASP A 256 -29.32 -12.55 1.51
CA ASP A 256 -30.74 -12.29 1.27
C ASP A 256 -31.02 -10.88 0.72
N THR A 257 -29.97 -10.13 0.34
CA THR A 257 -30.14 -8.79 -0.22
C THR A 257 -30.97 -8.82 -1.51
N LYS A 258 -31.85 -7.84 -1.66
CA LYS A 258 -32.63 -7.60 -2.88
C LYS A 258 -31.91 -6.66 -3.86
N CYS A 259 -30.78 -6.09 -3.44
CA CYS A 259 -29.94 -5.24 -4.27
C CYS A 259 -29.36 -6.01 -5.46
N LEU A 260 -28.95 -5.29 -6.50
CA LEU A 260 -28.23 -5.88 -7.61
C LEU A 260 -26.84 -6.34 -7.14
N LEU A 261 -26.39 -7.47 -7.65
CA LEU A 261 -25.03 -7.98 -7.44
C LEU A 261 -24.32 -7.99 -8.78
N GLY A 262 -23.11 -7.45 -8.80
CA GLY A 262 -22.24 -7.46 -9.97
C GLY A 262 -20.79 -7.67 -9.59
N ILE A 263 -19.99 -7.94 -10.60
CA ILE A 263 -18.54 -8.10 -10.49
C ILE A 263 -17.85 -7.19 -11.50
N LEU A 264 -16.72 -6.63 -11.08
CA LEU A 264 -15.84 -5.85 -11.95
C LEU A 264 -14.83 -6.78 -12.61
N ASP A 265 -14.70 -6.70 -13.94
CA ASP A 265 -13.87 -7.59 -14.75
C ASP A 265 -12.41 -7.71 -14.28
N GLU A 266 -11.86 -8.92 -14.38
CA GLU A 266 -10.52 -9.27 -13.90
C GLU A 266 -9.37 -8.97 -14.88
N SER A 267 -9.66 -8.39 -16.07
CA SER A 267 -8.61 -8.06 -17.05
C SER A 267 -7.61 -7.04 -16.53
N LYS A 268 -7.97 -6.27 -15.49
CA LYS A 268 -7.12 -5.28 -14.84
C LYS A 268 -7.12 -5.49 -13.33
N LYS A 269 -6.03 -5.06 -12.70
CA LYS A 269 -5.99 -4.85 -11.25
C LYS A 269 -6.65 -3.53 -10.92
N TRP A 270 -7.70 -3.59 -10.12
CA TRP A 270 -8.42 -2.41 -9.66
C TRP A 270 -7.84 -1.96 -8.33
N TYR A 271 -7.48 -0.68 -8.25
CA TYR A 271 -7.00 -0.07 -7.01
C TYR A 271 -8.03 0.98 -6.58
N ALA A 272 -8.58 0.81 -5.37
CA ALA A 272 -9.48 1.75 -4.72
C ALA A 272 -9.47 1.56 -3.19
N ALA A 273 -9.64 2.60 -2.38
CA ALA A 273 -9.88 2.43 -0.96
C ALA A 273 -11.34 2.02 -0.74
N SER A 274 -11.56 0.77 -0.31
CA SER A 274 -12.91 0.24 -0.11
C SER A 274 -13.50 0.61 1.25
N PRO A 275 -14.81 0.90 1.34
CA PRO A 275 -15.77 0.92 0.22
C PRO A 275 -15.67 2.21 -0.62
N VAL A 276 -16.03 2.10 -1.90
CA VAL A 276 -16.27 3.26 -2.78
C VAL A 276 -17.75 3.31 -3.11
N LEU A 277 -18.37 4.47 -2.88
CA LEU A 277 -19.77 4.72 -3.24
C LEU A 277 -19.82 5.66 -4.42
N ILE A 278 -20.61 5.31 -5.44
CA ILE A 278 -20.78 6.13 -6.64
C ILE A 278 -22.27 6.23 -6.94
N VAL A 279 -22.81 7.45 -7.00
CA VAL A 279 -24.16 7.72 -7.49
C VAL A 279 -24.05 8.07 -8.96
N ILE A 280 -24.74 7.32 -9.80
CA ILE A 280 -24.82 7.56 -11.24
C ILE A 280 -26.29 7.76 -11.66
N GLU A 281 -26.50 8.57 -12.69
CA GLU A 281 -27.79 8.72 -13.39
C GLU A 281 -27.52 8.52 -14.87
N ASP A 282 -28.19 7.54 -15.49
CA ASP A 282 -28.01 7.19 -16.91
C ASP A 282 -26.52 6.95 -17.28
N GLY A 283 -25.77 6.31 -16.37
CA GLY A 283 -24.33 6.05 -16.53
C GLY A 283 -23.40 7.24 -16.29
N ILE A 284 -23.93 8.42 -15.97
CA ILE A 284 -23.16 9.65 -15.67
C ILE A 284 -23.01 9.79 -14.15
N ILE A 285 -21.79 10.06 -13.69
CA ILE A 285 -21.50 10.19 -12.25
C ILE A 285 -22.04 11.51 -11.72
N LYS A 286 -22.88 11.44 -10.69
CA LYS A 286 -23.41 12.60 -9.95
C LYS A 286 -22.58 12.91 -8.73
N LYS A 287 -22.20 11.86 -7.98
CA LYS A 287 -21.42 12.01 -6.76
C LYS A 287 -20.66 10.73 -6.44
N SER A 288 -19.58 10.87 -5.70
CA SER A 288 -18.72 9.77 -5.31
C SER A 288 -18.10 10.02 -3.94
N TRP A 289 -17.84 8.94 -3.20
CA TRP A 289 -17.21 8.95 -1.90
C TRP A 289 -16.24 7.76 -1.79
N GLU A 290 -15.15 7.97 -1.06
CA GLU A 290 -14.12 6.97 -0.81
C GLU A 290 -13.85 6.87 0.70
N ALA A 291 -13.79 5.65 1.22
CA ALA A 291 -13.54 5.27 2.62
C ALA A 291 -14.58 5.76 3.67
N GLN A 292 -15.07 6.99 3.56
CA GLN A 292 -16.09 7.61 4.43
C GLN A 292 -17.35 7.87 3.62
N ILE A 293 -18.18 6.83 3.53
CA ILE A 293 -19.43 6.87 2.79
C ILE A 293 -20.59 7.24 3.73
N PRO A 294 -21.60 8.00 3.25
CA PRO A 294 -22.76 8.36 4.07
C PRO A 294 -23.50 7.10 4.53
N THR A 295 -24.01 7.11 5.76
CA THR A 295 -24.85 6.03 6.29
C THR A 295 -26.28 6.48 6.55
N ASP A 296 -26.54 7.79 6.45
CA ASP A 296 -27.88 8.35 6.59
C ASP A 296 -28.56 8.43 5.22
N LEU A 297 -29.84 8.08 5.19
CA LEU A 297 -30.65 8.11 3.97
C LEU A 297 -30.77 9.53 3.41
N ASN A 298 -30.88 10.56 4.26
CA ASN A 298 -31.07 11.93 3.78
C ASN A 298 -29.81 12.45 3.09
N ASP A 299 -28.62 12.15 3.62
CA ASP A 299 -27.35 12.53 3.00
C ASP A 299 -27.21 11.91 1.60
N LEU A 300 -27.69 10.67 1.44
CA LEU A 300 -27.69 9.96 0.17
C LEU A 300 -28.71 10.54 -0.81
N LEU A 301 -29.93 10.85 -0.35
CA LEU A 301 -30.97 11.47 -1.17
C LEU A 301 -30.58 12.90 -1.59
N GLU A 302 -29.97 13.67 -0.71
CA GLU A 302 -29.44 15.00 -1.04
C GLU A 302 -28.44 14.91 -2.19
N ALA A 303 -27.57 13.89 -2.18
CA ALA A 303 -26.63 13.66 -3.26
C ALA A 303 -27.26 13.20 -4.58
N VAL A 304 -28.39 12.49 -4.52
CA VAL A 304 -29.14 12.06 -5.71
C VAL A 304 -29.88 13.25 -6.33
N TYR A 305 -30.45 14.13 -5.51
CA TYR A 305 -31.33 15.22 -5.96
C TYR A 305 -30.65 16.61 -6.00
N SER A 306 -29.36 16.73 -5.67
CA SER A 306 -28.63 17.98 -5.85
C SER A 306 -28.37 18.24 -7.34
N GLU A 307 -28.99 19.29 -7.88
CA GLU A 307 -28.74 19.80 -9.24
C GLU A 307 -27.30 20.30 -9.45
#